data_AF-A0AA88HTI1-F1
#
_entry.id   AF-A0AA88HTI1-F1
#
_cell.length_a   1.000
_cell.length_b   1.000
_cell.length_c   1.000
_cell.angle_alpha   90.00
_cell.angle_beta   90.00
_cell.angle_gamma   90.00
#
_symmetry.space_group_name_H-M   'P 1'
#
loop_
_entity.id
_entity.type
_entity.pdbx_description
1 polymer ?
#
loop_
_entity_poly.entity_id
_entity_poly.type
_entity_poly.pdbx_seq_one_letter_code
_entity_poly.pdbx_strand_id
1 'polypeptide(L)'
;MKPERIEKQLKAASQYKDAIIGCQFSRHPYNSTLRYTRWANSLPPEKLEVQVLTSHGPTVIMPTWFCHRSVYDRVGGFTEVRKSHPEDLVFFYKHLDLGGHIRRVDEVLLIYRYHPGAMTFGISEKTIWSLRVKRLEENFILNWKSFYIWNAGKQGRQLYRSISEISRKKVKGFCDVDARKITQGYYTFEAEKQIPRPKIPIVHFNDGEPPFVICVKLDMTNGELERNIEGLGLVENVDYVIFS
;
A
#
# COMPACT_ATOMS: atom_id res chain seq x y z
N MET A 1 -6.25 -24.09 -12.03
CA MET A 1 -5.33 -23.07 -12.60
C MET A 1 -5.30 -23.25 -14.11
N LYS A 2 -4.73 -22.32 -14.88
CA LYS A 2 -4.51 -22.59 -16.31
C LYS A 2 -3.30 -23.52 -16.51
N PRO A 3 -3.32 -24.42 -17.50
CA PRO A 3 -2.25 -25.41 -17.71
C PRO A 3 -0.85 -24.80 -17.85
N GLU A 4 -0.76 -23.61 -18.47
CA GLU A 4 0.50 -22.95 -18.84
C GLU A 4 1.13 -22.15 -17.69
N ARG A 5 0.48 -22.11 -16.51
CA ARG A 5 0.94 -21.26 -15.39
C ARG A 5 2.39 -21.56 -14.99
N ILE A 6 2.70 -22.84 -14.80
CA ILE A 6 4.02 -23.27 -14.31
C ILE A 6 5.09 -22.93 -15.35
N GLU A 7 4.85 -23.26 -16.62
CA GLU A 7 5.79 -23.00 -17.71
C GLU A 7 6.13 -21.50 -17.81
N LYS A 8 5.11 -20.63 -17.84
CA LYS A 8 5.31 -19.18 -18.01
C LYS A 8 5.99 -18.54 -16.82
N GLN A 9 5.61 -18.92 -15.59
CA GLN A 9 6.25 -18.38 -14.39
C GLN A 9 7.66 -18.93 -14.18
N LEU A 10 7.93 -20.19 -14.57
CA LEU A 10 9.27 -20.77 -14.55
C LEU A 10 10.20 -20.05 -15.53
N LYS A 11 9.73 -19.76 -16.74
CA LYS A 11 10.49 -18.97 -17.73
C LYS A 11 10.89 -17.61 -17.16
N ALA A 12 9.96 -16.90 -16.52
CA ALA A 12 10.25 -15.62 -15.88
C ALA A 12 11.20 -15.77 -14.67
N ALA A 13 10.97 -16.72 -13.78
CA ALA A 13 11.81 -16.95 -12.59
C ALA A 13 13.25 -17.37 -12.94
N SER A 14 13.44 -18.03 -14.08
CA SER A 14 14.76 -18.41 -14.59
C SER A 14 15.60 -17.19 -15.02
N GLN A 15 14.94 -16.12 -15.46
CA GLN A 15 15.57 -14.85 -15.82
C GLN A 15 15.80 -13.95 -14.59
N TYR A 16 14.91 -14.02 -13.59
CA TYR A 16 14.92 -13.18 -12.39
C TYR A 16 14.94 -14.03 -11.12
N LYS A 17 16.11 -14.58 -10.78
CA LYS A 17 16.26 -15.53 -9.65
C LYS A 17 16.04 -14.92 -8.28
N ASP A 18 16.12 -13.60 -8.16
CA ASP A 18 15.93 -12.85 -6.93
C ASP A 18 14.52 -12.27 -6.78
N ALA A 19 13.61 -12.58 -7.71
CA ALA A 19 12.26 -12.04 -7.74
C ALA A 19 11.17 -13.03 -7.27
N ILE A 20 10.09 -12.47 -6.73
CA ILE A 20 8.79 -13.15 -6.64
C ILE A 20 8.05 -12.89 -7.95
N ILE A 21 7.68 -13.96 -8.65
CA ILE A 21 6.92 -13.90 -9.89
C ILE A 21 5.46 -14.21 -9.61
N GLY A 22 4.58 -13.21 -9.74
CA GLY A 22 3.13 -13.39 -9.74
C GLY A 22 2.56 -13.63 -11.14
N CYS A 23 1.23 -13.69 -11.23
CA CYS A 23 0.49 -13.62 -12.48
C CYS A 23 -0.85 -12.91 -12.26
N GLN A 24 -1.51 -12.51 -13.33
CA GLN A 24 -2.89 -12.04 -13.23
C GLN A 24 -3.82 -13.23 -12.88
N PHE A 25 -4.98 -12.90 -12.32
CA PHE A 25 -5.94 -13.92 -11.87
C PHE A 25 -7.38 -13.51 -12.16
N SER A 26 -8.25 -14.51 -12.23
CA SER A 26 -9.71 -14.33 -12.19
C SER A 26 -10.26 -14.94 -10.91
N ARG A 27 -11.49 -14.56 -10.54
CA ARG A 27 -12.16 -15.05 -9.34
C ARG A 27 -13.25 -16.05 -9.71
N HIS A 28 -13.51 -16.97 -8.79
CA HIS A 28 -14.70 -17.83 -8.83
C HIS A 28 -15.42 -17.79 -7.47
N PRO A 29 -16.64 -17.25 -7.39
CA PRO A 29 -17.41 -16.63 -8.47
C PRO A 29 -16.78 -15.31 -8.96
N TYR A 30 -17.02 -14.96 -10.22
CA TYR A 30 -16.34 -13.85 -10.94
C TYR A 30 -16.45 -12.49 -10.23
N ASN A 31 -17.58 -12.24 -9.58
CA ASN A 31 -17.86 -10.99 -8.88
C ASN A 31 -17.19 -10.88 -7.49
N SER A 32 -16.43 -11.88 -7.06
CA SER A 32 -15.74 -11.82 -5.76
C SER A 32 -14.63 -10.77 -5.79
N THR A 33 -14.67 -9.76 -4.93
CA THR A 33 -13.59 -8.75 -4.79
C THR A 33 -13.19 -8.06 -6.11
N LEU A 34 -14.19 -7.66 -6.92
CA LEU A 34 -14.01 -7.07 -8.26
C LEU A 34 -12.99 -5.94 -8.31
N ARG A 35 -13.09 -4.97 -7.38
CA ARG A 35 -12.19 -3.81 -7.33
C ARG A 35 -10.74 -4.23 -7.10
N TYR A 36 -10.51 -5.14 -6.16
CA TYR A 36 -9.17 -5.67 -5.89
C TYR A 36 -8.62 -6.43 -7.09
N THR A 37 -9.43 -7.27 -7.72
CA THR A 37 -9.02 -8.04 -8.91
C THR A 37 -8.64 -7.11 -10.06
N ARG A 38 -9.41 -6.03 -10.27
CA ARG A 38 -9.09 -5.01 -11.26
C ARG A 38 -7.76 -4.32 -10.94
N TRP A 39 -7.61 -3.80 -9.71
CA TRP A 39 -6.37 -3.13 -9.29
C TRP A 39 -5.15 -4.04 -9.47
N ALA A 40 -5.19 -5.26 -8.92
CA ALA A 40 -4.05 -6.18 -8.94
C ALA A 40 -3.67 -6.64 -10.36
N ASN A 41 -4.63 -6.73 -11.29
CA ASN A 41 -4.34 -7.12 -12.68
C ASN A 41 -3.92 -5.93 -13.56
N SER A 42 -4.35 -4.70 -13.24
CA SER A 42 -4.08 -3.50 -14.04
C SER A 42 -2.90 -2.68 -13.56
N LEU A 43 -2.39 -2.93 -12.34
CA LEU A 43 -1.23 -2.24 -11.79
C LEU A 43 -0.02 -2.40 -12.74
N PRO A 44 0.57 -1.32 -13.29
CA PRO A 44 1.69 -1.43 -14.22
C PRO A 44 2.92 -2.13 -13.59
N PRO A 45 3.76 -2.84 -14.36
CA PRO A 45 4.92 -3.55 -13.84
C PRO A 45 5.85 -2.70 -12.97
N GLU A 46 6.11 -1.46 -13.38
CA GLU A 46 6.94 -0.48 -12.66
C GLU A 46 6.33 -0.04 -11.33
N LYS A 47 5.02 -0.24 -11.13
CA LYS A 47 4.33 0.09 -9.87
C LYS A 47 4.25 -1.07 -8.88
N LEU A 48 4.65 -2.29 -9.28
CA LEU A 48 4.60 -3.47 -8.42
C LEU A 48 5.46 -3.33 -7.15
N GLU A 49 6.58 -2.62 -7.22
CA GLU A 49 7.48 -2.39 -6.09
C GLU A 49 7.21 -1.02 -5.41
N VAL A 50 6.37 -0.19 -6.02
CA VAL A 50 6.05 1.18 -5.58
C VAL A 50 4.79 1.22 -4.73
N GLN A 51 3.67 0.64 -5.22
CA GLN A 51 2.35 0.72 -4.56
C GLN A 51 2.13 -0.35 -3.49
N VAL A 52 3.18 -0.69 -2.76
CA VAL A 52 3.22 -1.74 -1.73
C VAL A 52 2.54 -1.35 -0.42
N LEU A 53 2.22 -0.07 -0.27
CA LEU A 53 1.57 0.50 0.91
C LEU A 53 0.05 0.59 0.78
N THR A 54 -0.58 0.00 -0.23
CA THR A 54 -2.05 -0.03 -0.36
C THR A 54 -2.70 -1.11 0.52
N SER A 55 -3.99 -0.97 0.81
CA SER A 55 -4.81 -1.88 1.63
C SER A 55 -5.10 -3.23 0.97
N HIS A 56 -4.74 -3.35 -0.31
CA HIS A 56 -4.97 -4.53 -1.12
C HIS A 56 -3.95 -5.65 -0.87
N GLY A 57 -2.94 -5.43 -0.02
CA GLY A 57 -1.91 -6.41 0.31
C GLY A 57 -0.78 -6.41 -0.72
N PRO A 58 -0.02 -7.51 -0.86
CA PRO A 58 1.03 -7.61 -1.87
C PRO A 58 0.52 -7.26 -3.27
N THR A 59 1.34 -6.54 -4.05
CA THR A 59 1.00 -6.08 -5.41
C THR A 59 0.87 -7.22 -6.41
N VAL A 60 1.40 -8.40 -6.08
CA VAL A 60 1.10 -9.68 -6.70
C VAL A 60 0.45 -10.60 -5.66
N ILE A 61 -0.69 -11.19 -6.00
CA ILE A 61 -1.52 -11.91 -5.02
C ILE A 61 -0.96 -13.31 -4.67
N MET A 62 -1.06 -13.74 -3.43
CA MET A 62 -0.99 -15.17 -3.09
C MET A 62 -2.29 -15.91 -3.47
N PRO A 63 -2.27 -17.09 -4.12
CA PRO A 63 -1.14 -18.02 -4.24
C PRO A 63 -0.48 -17.98 -5.63
N THR A 64 -0.37 -16.81 -6.29
CA THR A 64 0.26 -16.74 -7.62
C THR A 64 1.77 -16.85 -7.59
N TRP A 65 2.40 -16.66 -6.43
CA TRP A 65 3.85 -16.53 -6.32
C TRP A 65 4.59 -17.78 -6.80
N PHE A 66 5.62 -17.54 -7.59
CA PHE A 66 6.61 -18.49 -8.06
C PHE A 66 7.97 -17.83 -7.91
N CYS A 67 8.94 -18.48 -7.28
CA CYS A 67 10.26 -17.89 -7.07
C CYS A 67 11.34 -18.98 -6.97
N HIS A 68 12.60 -18.59 -7.19
CA HIS A 68 13.73 -19.49 -6.93
C HIS A 68 13.84 -19.79 -5.43
N ARG A 69 14.31 -20.99 -5.07
CA ARG A 69 14.43 -21.44 -3.66
C ARG A 69 15.23 -20.46 -2.79
N SER A 70 16.26 -19.82 -3.36
CA SER A 70 17.06 -18.82 -2.65
C SER A 70 16.27 -17.60 -2.15
N VAL A 71 15.13 -17.26 -2.78
CA VAL A 71 14.25 -16.19 -2.29
C VAL A 71 13.68 -16.58 -0.93
N TYR A 72 13.16 -17.81 -0.82
CA TYR A 72 12.61 -18.34 0.43
C TYR A 72 13.69 -18.42 1.53
N ASP A 73 14.87 -18.94 1.19
CA ASP A 73 15.96 -19.10 2.16
C ASP A 73 16.50 -17.73 2.64
N ARG A 74 16.64 -16.75 1.73
CA ARG A 74 17.06 -15.38 2.06
C ARG A 74 16.06 -14.70 2.99
N VAL A 75 14.76 -14.86 2.74
CA VAL A 75 13.71 -14.31 3.60
C VAL A 75 13.61 -15.08 4.92
N GLY A 76 14.02 -16.35 4.97
CA GLY A 76 13.95 -17.20 6.16
C GLY A 76 12.58 -17.82 6.40
N GLY A 77 11.79 -18.00 5.33
CA GLY A 77 10.48 -18.64 5.36
C GLY A 77 9.33 -17.82 5.93
N PHE A 78 8.18 -18.48 6.09
CA PHE A 78 6.96 -17.87 6.64
C PHE A 78 6.98 -17.87 8.16
N THR A 79 6.31 -16.89 8.75
CA THR A 79 6.13 -16.81 10.20
C THR A 79 5.03 -17.78 10.64
N GLU A 80 5.41 -18.82 11.39
CA GLU A 80 4.49 -19.86 11.90
C GLU A 80 3.90 -19.51 13.28
N VAL A 81 3.11 -18.43 13.35
CA VAL A 81 2.44 -18.03 14.60
C VAL A 81 1.04 -18.67 14.66
N ARG A 82 0.65 -19.20 15.82
CA ARG A 82 -0.65 -19.89 16.03
C ARG A 82 -1.90 -19.00 15.85
N LYS A 83 -1.73 -17.67 15.83
CA LYS A 83 -2.81 -16.68 15.67
C LYS A 83 -2.82 -16.18 14.23
N SER A 84 -4.00 -15.85 13.70
CA SER A 84 -4.16 -15.20 12.39
C SER A 84 -3.15 -14.07 12.21
N HIS A 85 -2.22 -14.28 11.29
CA HIS A 85 -1.10 -13.40 10.96
C HIS A 85 -1.15 -13.17 9.45
N PRO A 86 -0.75 -12.00 8.93
CA PRO A 86 -0.64 -11.78 7.49
C PRO A 86 0.74 -12.22 7.00
N GLU A 87 0.99 -13.53 7.02
CA GLU A 87 2.31 -14.12 6.71
C GLU A 87 2.80 -13.79 5.30
N ASP A 88 1.87 -13.67 4.35
CA ASP A 88 2.15 -13.28 2.98
C ASP A 88 2.66 -11.84 2.91
N LEU A 89 1.97 -10.87 3.52
CA LEU A 89 2.40 -9.48 3.53
C LEU A 89 3.74 -9.30 4.26
N VAL A 90 3.95 -10.02 5.36
CA VAL A 90 5.21 -9.97 6.12
C VAL A 90 6.36 -10.53 5.30
N PHE A 91 6.17 -11.68 4.66
CA PHE A 91 7.17 -12.25 3.75
C PHE A 91 7.47 -11.28 2.59
N PHE A 92 6.43 -10.70 1.99
CA PHE A 92 6.54 -9.76 0.87
C PHE A 92 7.39 -8.54 1.25
N TYR A 93 7.12 -7.92 2.40
CA TYR A 93 7.89 -6.78 2.90
C TYR A 93 9.33 -7.17 3.21
N LYS A 94 9.57 -8.28 3.92
CA LYS A 94 10.93 -8.74 4.21
C LYS A 94 11.72 -9.05 2.94
N HIS A 95 11.07 -9.60 1.91
CA HIS A 95 11.69 -9.82 0.61
C HIS A 95 12.16 -8.51 -0.03
N LEU A 96 11.32 -7.47 -0.04
CA LEU A 96 11.69 -6.15 -0.56
C LEU A 96 12.81 -5.51 0.27
N ASP A 97 12.75 -5.61 1.60
CA ASP A 97 13.74 -5.03 2.51
C ASP A 97 15.13 -5.68 2.35
N LEU A 98 15.17 -6.92 1.83
CA LEU A 98 16.38 -7.65 1.47
C LEU A 98 16.80 -7.44 0.00
N GLY A 99 16.27 -6.40 -0.66
CA GLY A 99 16.61 -6.05 -2.04
C GLY A 99 15.99 -6.97 -3.10
N GLY A 100 14.97 -7.74 -2.74
CA GLY A 100 14.26 -8.61 -3.68
C GLY A 100 13.33 -7.84 -4.61
N HIS A 101 13.11 -8.40 -5.81
CA HIS A 101 12.25 -7.79 -6.83
C HIS A 101 10.87 -8.46 -6.94
N ILE A 102 9.91 -7.74 -7.51
CA ILE A 102 8.57 -8.22 -7.82
C ILE A 102 8.35 -8.13 -9.33
N ARG A 103 7.89 -9.23 -9.91
CA ARG A 103 7.51 -9.30 -11.33
C ARG A 103 6.16 -9.99 -11.45
N ARG A 104 5.47 -9.73 -12.56
CA ARG A 104 4.19 -10.38 -12.88
C ARG A 104 4.22 -10.85 -14.33
N VAL A 105 3.76 -12.07 -14.57
CA VAL A 105 3.36 -12.48 -15.92
C VAL A 105 1.99 -11.86 -16.15
N ASP A 106 1.90 -10.92 -17.10
CA ASP A 106 0.67 -10.18 -17.44
C ASP A 106 -0.31 -11.02 -18.26
N GLU A 107 -0.65 -12.18 -17.72
CA GLU A 107 -1.65 -13.09 -18.23
C GLU A 107 -2.45 -13.70 -17.08
N VAL A 108 -3.74 -13.87 -17.29
CA VAL A 108 -4.62 -14.53 -16.31
C VAL A 108 -4.30 -16.02 -16.29
N LEU A 109 -3.52 -16.48 -15.30
CA LEU A 109 -3.05 -17.87 -15.19
C LEU A 109 -3.59 -18.61 -13.97
N LEU A 110 -4.23 -17.90 -13.03
CA LEU A 110 -4.90 -18.47 -11.87
C LEU A 110 -6.39 -18.17 -11.88
N ILE A 111 -7.20 -19.20 -11.62
CA ILE A 111 -8.60 -19.04 -11.22
C ILE A 111 -8.64 -19.20 -9.70
N TYR A 112 -8.80 -18.10 -8.98
CA TYR A 112 -8.81 -18.09 -7.53
C TYR A 112 -10.23 -18.21 -7.01
N ARG A 113 -10.56 -19.39 -6.47
CA ARG A 113 -11.83 -19.63 -5.79
C ARG A 113 -11.90 -18.80 -4.50
N TYR A 114 -12.87 -17.91 -4.45
CA TYR A 114 -13.26 -17.21 -3.23
C TYR A 114 -14.12 -18.14 -2.39
N HIS A 115 -13.89 -18.16 -1.08
CA HIS A 115 -14.69 -18.93 -0.14
C HIS A 115 -14.92 -18.11 1.15
N PRO A 116 -16.13 -18.11 1.74
CA PRO A 116 -16.45 -17.36 2.95
C PRO A 116 -15.61 -17.75 4.18
N GLY A 117 -15.09 -18.99 4.23
CA GLY A 117 -14.22 -19.48 5.29
C GLY A 117 -12.73 -19.19 5.10
N ALA A 118 -12.35 -18.21 4.26
CA ALA A 118 -10.94 -17.88 4.04
C ALA A 118 -10.28 -17.31 5.31
N MET A 119 -9.04 -17.73 5.59
CA MET A 119 -8.28 -17.30 6.77
C MET A 119 -8.06 -15.79 6.82
N THR A 120 -8.10 -15.11 5.66
CA THR A 120 -8.05 -13.64 5.55
C THR A 120 -9.09 -12.93 6.42
N PHE A 121 -10.28 -13.52 6.64
CA PHE A 121 -11.30 -12.94 7.53
C PHE A 121 -10.92 -13.00 9.01
N GLY A 122 -9.98 -13.87 9.38
CA GLY A 122 -9.43 -13.96 10.72
C GLY A 122 -8.35 -12.92 11.02
N ILE A 123 -7.83 -12.22 10.00
CA ILE A 123 -6.80 -11.19 10.16
C ILE A 123 -7.48 -9.85 10.42
N SER A 124 -7.16 -9.21 11.55
CA SER A 124 -7.74 -7.90 11.86
C SER A 124 -7.20 -6.81 10.93
N GLU A 125 -8.08 -5.91 10.46
CA GLU A 125 -7.70 -4.72 9.69
C GLU A 125 -6.63 -3.90 10.43
N LYS A 126 -6.71 -3.84 11.77
CA LYS A 126 -5.73 -3.17 12.62
C LYS A 126 -4.33 -3.78 12.47
N THR A 127 -4.21 -5.10 12.30
CA THR A 127 -2.91 -5.76 12.10
C THR A 127 -2.28 -5.31 10.77
N ILE A 128 -3.05 -5.36 9.68
CA ILE A 128 -2.60 -4.92 8.35
C ILE A 128 -2.23 -3.44 8.37
N TRP A 129 -3.08 -2.62 8.99
CA TRP A 129 -2.86 -1.19 9.15
C TRP A 129 -1.54 -0.90 9.88
N SER A 130 -1.30 -1.53 11.04
CA SER A 130 -0.07 -1.32 11.81
C SER A 130 1.18 -1.73 11.03
N LEU A 131 1.15 -2.82 10.27
CA LEU A 131 2.28 -3.24 9.43
C LEU A 131 2.58 -2.21 8.34
N ARG A 132 1.55 -1.71 7.67
CA ARG A 132 1.68 -0.69 6.62
C ARG A 132 2.18 0.64 7.18
N VAL A 133 1.66 1.09 8.33
CA VAL A 133 2.12 2.32 9.00
C VAL A 133 3.59 2.18 9.38
N LYS A 134 3.99 1.05 9.98
CA LYS A 134 5.39 0.79 10.32
C LYS A 134 6.29 0.89 9.09
N ARG A 135 5.93 0.22 7.99
CA ARG A 135 6.68 0.26 6.73
C ARG A 135 6.77 1.67 6.15
N LEU A 136 5.67 2.43 6.19
CA LEU A 136 5.62 3.83 5.75
C LEU A 136 6.58 4.70 6.56
N GLU A 137 6.62 4.53 7.88
CA GLU A 137 7.54 5.28 8.73
C GLU A 137 9.00 4.96 8.41
N GLU A 138 9.35 3.66 8.41
CA GLU A 138 10.72 3.18 8.25
C GLU A 138 11.32 3.54 6.89
N ASN A 139 10.54 3.42 5.80
CA ASN A 139 11.05 3.63 4.45
C ASN A 139 10.95 5.08 3.96
N PHE A 140 10.03 5.88 4.52
CA PHE A 140 9.74 7.21 3.98
C PHE A 140 9.80 8.30 5.07
N ILE A 141 8.86 8.28 6.02
CA ILE A 141 8.66 9.43 6.93
C ILE A 141 9.88 9.71 7.82
N LEU A 142 10.61 8.67 8.26
CA LEU A 142 11.80 8.88 9.09
C LEU A 142 12.93 9.59 8.31
N ASN A 143 12.99 9.43 6.99
CA ASN A 143 13.99 10.07 6.13
C ASN A 143 13.58 11.48 5.68
N TRP A 144 12.29 11.81 5.71
CA TRP A 144 11.80 13.14 5.35
C TRP A 144 12.02 14.16 6.46
N LYS A 145 12.31 15.42 6.08
CA LYS A 145 12.37 16.54 7.04
C LYS A 145 10.98 16.93 7.52
N SER A 146 10.02 16.97 6.60
CA SER A 146 8.61 17.27 6.84
C SER A 146 7.77 16.72 5.69
N PHE A 147 6.45 16.61 5.87
CA PHE A 147 5.53 16.15 4.83
C PHE A 147 4.09 16.63 5.08
N TYR A 148 3.23 16.51 4.06
CA TYR A 148 1.79 16.72 4.17
C TYR A 148 1.01 15.41 4.08
N ILE A 149 -0.12 15.31 4.79
CA ILE A 149 -1.06 14.21 4.64
C ILE A 149 -2.19 14.67 3.71
N TRP A 150 -2.26 14.12 2.51
CA TRP A 150 -3.32 14.44 1.55
C TRP A 150 -4.53 13.55 1.80
N ASN A 151 -5.41 14.05 2.68
CA ASN A 151 -6.79 13.65 2.99
C ASN A 151 -7.08 14.18 4.42
N ALA A 152 -7.82 15.27 4.55
CA ALA A 152 -8.19 15.84 5.84
C ALA A 152 -9.42 15.14 6.49
N GLY A 153 -9.80 13.95 6.01
CA GLY A 153 -10.93 13.14 6.46
C GLY A 153 -10.52 11.91 7.29
N LYS A 154 -11.35 10.85 7.25
CA LYS A 154 -11.22 9.69 8.15
C LYS A 154 -9.86 9.00 8.07
N GLN A 155 -9.40 8.64 6.86
CA GLN A 155 -8.16 7.86 6.70
C GLN A 155 -6.91 8.70 7.02
N GLY A 156 -6.80 9.94 6.53
CA GLY A 156 -5.64 10.77 6.86
C GLY A 156 -5.54 11.10 8.35
N ARG A 157 -6.67 11.43 9.00
CA ARG A 157 -6.71 11.61 10.47
C ARG A 157 -6.41 10.31 11.22
N GLN A 158 -6.79 9.15 10.69
CA GLN A 158 -6.39 7.86 11.27
C GLN A 158 -4.88 7.64 11.15
N LEU A 159 -4.27 7.96 10.01
CA LEU A 159 -2.82 7.86 9.81
C LEU A 159 -2.08 8.75 10.81
N TYR A 160 -2.45 10.03 10.91
CA TYR A 160 -1.83 10.97 11.86
C TYR A 160 -1.84 10.44 13.30
N ARG A 161 -2.94 9.80 13.72
CA ARG A 161 -3.06 9.19 15.06
C ARG A 161 -2.22 7.93 15.23
N SER A 162 -1.89 7.26 14.14
CA SER A 162 -1.23 5.94 14.13
C SER A 162 0.29 6.03 14.02
N ILE A 163 0.82 7.09 13.40
CA ILE A 163 2.27 7.32 13.30
C ILE A 163 2.85 7.73 14.66
N SER A 164 4.16 7.49 14.83
CA SER A 164 4.90 7.85 16.03
C SER A 164 4.88 9.36 16.31
N GLU A 165 5.17 9.75 17.56
CA GLU A 165 5.27 11.17 17.94
C GLU A 165 6.36 11.91 17.14
N ILE A 166 7.48 11.24 16.86
CA ILE A 166 8.58 11.78 16.05
C ILE A 166 8.07 12.10 14.63
N SER A 167 7.35 11.16 14.02
CA SER A 167 6.74 11.34 12.70
C SER A 167 5.65 12.41 12.70
N ARG A 168 4.80 12.49 13.74
CA ARG A 168 3.77 13.54 13.86
C ARG A 168 4.38 14.94 13.83
N LYS A 169 5.52 15.16 14.50
CA LYS A 169 6.22 16.45 14.51
C LYS A 169 6.70 16.91 13.12
N LYS A 170 6.80 15.99 12.17
CA LYS A 170 7.17 16.26 10.77
C LYS A 170 5.96 16.61 9.88
N VAL A 171 4.73 16.46 10.37
CA VAL A 171 3.52 16.79 9.60
C VAL A 171 3.35 18.31 9.56
N LYS A 172 3.50 18.91 8.37
CA LYS A 172 3.24 20.34 8.15
C LYS A 172 1.75 20.66 8.14
N GLY A 173 0.92 19.75 7.63
CA GLY A 173 -0.50 19.97 7.49
C GLY A 173 -1.24 18.81 6.83
N PHE A 174 -2.56 18.95 6.73
CA PHE A 174 -3.39 18.17 5.84
C PHE A 174 -3.68 18.95 4.56
N CYS A 175 -3.78 18.23 3.45
CA CYS A 175 -4.30 18.75 2.19
C CYS A 175 -5.67 18.12 1.88
N ASP A 176 -6.56 18.88 1.25
CA ASP A 176 -7.84 18.36 0.74
C ASP A 176 -8.35 19.20 -0.45
N VAL A 177 -9.41 18.72 -1.10
CA VAL A 177 -10.15 19.45 -2.15
C VAL A 177 -11.53 19.91 -1.66
N ASP A 178 -12.04 19.31 -0.57
CA ASP A 178 -13.34 19.67 -0.01
C ASP A 178 -13.23 21.04 0.69
N ALA A 179 -13.84 22.06 0.08
CA ALA A 179 -13.88 23.43 0.60
C ALA A 179 -14.35 23.51 2.05
N ARG A 180 -15.25 22.63 2.51
CA ARG A 180 -15.72 22.65 3.91
C ARG A 180 -14.61 22.26 4.87
N LYS A 181 -13.75 21.30 4.49
CA LYS A 181 -12.60 20.90 5.31
C LYS A 181 -11.50 21.96 5.31
N ILE A 182 -11.30 22.62 4.17
CA ILE A 182 -10.34 23.74 4.05
C ILE A 182 -10.81 24.91 4.92
N THR A 183 -12.10 25.26 4.86
CA THR A 183 -12.70 26.31 5.71
C THR A 183 -12.68 25.96 7.20
N GLN A 184 -12.69 24.67 7.58
CA GLN A 184 -12.45 24.25 8.97
C GLN A 184 -11.08 24.76 9.48
N GLY A 185 -10.11 24.94 8.57
CA GLY A 185 -8.82 25.59 8.78
C GLY A 185 -7.78 24.74 9.51
N TYR A 186 -8.18 23.93 10.49
CA TYR A 186 -7.26 23.06 11.21
C TYR A 186 -7.91 21.78 11.77
N TYR A 187 -7.08 20.78 11.99
CA TYR A 187 -7.36 19.58 12.76
C TYR A 187 -6.70 19.67 14.15
N THR A 188 -7.45 19.33 15.20
CA THR A 188 -6.93 19.21 16.56
C THR A 188 -6.81 17.73 16.93
N PHE A 189 -5.65 17.32 17.41
CA PHE A 189 -5.47 15.96 17.93
C PHE A 189 -5.83 15.91 19.43
N GLU A 190 -7.04 15.43 19.72
CA GLU A 190 -7.63 15.46 21.07
C GLU A 190 -6.83 14.72 22.15
N ALA A 191 -6.09 13.66 21.76
CA ALA A 191 -5.30 12.87 22.70
C ALA A 191 -3.91 13.46 22.99
N GLU A 192 -3.56 14.60 22.36
CA GLU A 192 -2.32 15.30 22.62
C GLU A 192 -2.34 15.92 24.02
N LYS A 193 -1.26 15.72 24.78
CA LYS A 193 -1.17 16.20 26.17
C LYS A 193 -0.68 17.64 26.26
N GLN A 194 -0.05 18.15 25.20
CA GLN A 194 0.45 19.53 25.15
C GLN A 194 -0.70 20.56 25.22
N ILE A 195 -0.46 21.66 25.96
CA ILE A 195 -1.38 22.80 26.08
C ILE A 195 -0.62 24.09 25.69
N PRO A 196 -1.13 24.90 24.74
CA PRO A 196 -2.32 24.66 23.93
C PRO A 196 -2.12 23.45 23.00
N ARG A 197 -3.22 22.75 22.68
CA ARG A 197 -3.16 21.59 21.78
C ARG A 197 -2.69 22.04 20.39
N PRO A 198 -1.80 21.28 19.73
CA PRO A 198 -1.39 21.56 18.37
C PRO A 198 -2.59 21.63 17.43
N LYS A 199 -2.63 22.69 16.62
CA LYS A 199 -3.57 22.87 15.51
C LYS A 199 -2.83 22.59 14.21
N ILE A 200 -3.18 21.50 13.56
CA ILE A 200 -2.56 21.08 12.30
C ILE A 200 -3.35 21.71 11.17
N PRO A 201 -2.76 22.57 10.32
CA PRO A 201 -3.51 23.29 9.30
C PRO A 201 -4.13 22.33 8.28
N ILE A 202 -5.28 22.70 7.74
CA ILE A 202 -5.93 22.06 6.59
C ILE A 202 -5.92 23.07 5.45
N VAL A 203 -5.18 22.77 4.39
CA VAL A 203 -5.00 23.66 3.24
C VAL A 203 -5.50 23.00 1.95
N HIS A 204 -5.64 23.78 0.89
CA HIS A 204 -5.88 23.22 -0.44
C HIS A 204 -4.64 22.43 -0.88
N PHE A 205 -4.82 21.39 -1.72
CA PHE A 205 -3.69 20.55 -2.13
C PHE A 205 -2.61 21.31 -2.92
N ASN A 206 -2.98 22.36 -3.65
CA ASN A 206 -2.01 23.24 -4.33
C ASN A 206 -1.12 24.04 -3.37
N ASP A 207 -1.53 24.22 -2.12
CA ASP A 207 -0.78 24.99 -1.13
C ASP A 207 0.14 24.10 -0.28
N GLY A 208 0.09 22.78 -0.48
CA GLY A 208 0.98 21.83 0.16
C GLY A 208 2.30 21.70 -0.60
N GLU A 209 3.36 21.36 0.12
CA GLU A 209 4.68 21.09 -0.46
C GLU A 209 5.02 19.60 -0.34
N PRO A 210 5.67 18.99 -1.35
CA PRO A 210 6.14 17.62 -1.24
C PRO A 210 7.19 17.47 -0.12
N PRO A 211 7.33 16.27 0.48
CA PRO A 211 6.62 15.05 0.10
C PRO A 211 5.19 14.93 0.69
N PHE A 212 4.35 14.12 0.03
CA PHE A 212 2.97 13.82 0.45
C PHE A 212 2.76 12.36 0.83
N VAL A 213 1.99 12.11 1.89
CA VAL A 213 1.33 10.81 2.09
C VAL A 213 -0.12 10.94 1.62
N ILE A 214 -0.44 10.30 0.50
CA ILE A 214 -1.76 10.36 -0.12
C ILE A 214 -2.64 9.26 0.45
N CYS A 215 -3.61 9.65 1.28
CA CYS A 215 -4.56 8.72 1.90
C CYS A 215 -5.92 8.75 1.19
N VAL A 216 -5.92 8.86 -0.14
CA VAL A 216 -7.12 8.87 -0.97
C VAL A 216 -7.29 7.50 -1.61
N LYS A 217 -8.53 6.98 -1.59
CA LYS A 217 -8.84 5.69 -2.19
C LYS A 217 -8.72 5.75 -3.71
N LEU A 218 -7.82 4.92 -4.26
CA LEU A 218 -7.69 4.70 -5.70
C LEU A 218 -9.03 4.26 -6.32
N ASP A 219 -9.29 4.66 -7.57
CA ASP A 219 -10.53 4.37 -8.32
C ASP A 219 -11.83 4.98 -7.77
N MET A 220 -11.78 5.85 -6.75
CA MET A 220 -12.99 6.51 -6.19
C MET A 220 -13.16 7.97 -6.59
N THR A 221 -12.18 8.53 -7.31
CA THR A 221 -12.09 9.95 -7.70
C THR A 221 -12.33 10.16 -9.18
N ASN A 222 -12.67 9.12 -9.95
CA ASN A 222 -12.88 9.19 -11.40
C ASN A 222 -11.71 9.90 -12.15
N GLY A 223 -10.47 9.59 -11.74
CA GLY A 223 -9.25 10.17 -12.31
C GLY A 223 -8.88 11.56 -11.78
N GLU A 224 -9.67 12.18 -10.89
CA GLU A 224 -9.36 13.53 -10.39
C GLU A 224 -8.08 13.57 -9.56
N LEU A 225 -7.83 12.54 -8.74
CA LEU A 225 -6.61 12.46 -7.95
C LEU A 225 -5.38 12.42 -8.86
N GLU A 226 -5.43 11.56 -9.88
CA GLU A 226 -4.38 11.35 -10.85
C GLU A 226 -4.09 12.64 -11.63
N ARG A 227 -5.13 13.35 -12.09
CA ARG A 227 -4.99 14.67 -12.73
C ARG A 227 -4.38 15.73 -11.81
N ASN A 228 -4.74 15.72 -10.53
CA ASN A 228 -4.19 16.66 -9.55
C ASN A 228 -2.70 16.38 -9.28
N ILE A 229 -2.32 15.11 -9.16
CA ILE A 229 -0.91 14.69 -9.01
C ILE A 229 -0.11 15.10 -10.26
N GLU A 230 -0.64 14.83 -11.45
CA GLU A 230 -0.02 15.21 -12.72
C GLU A 230 0.10 16.73 -12.87
N GLY A 231 -0.94 17.48 -12.52
CA GLY A 231 -0.94 18.95 -12.55
C GLY A 231 0.08 19.59 -11.60
N LEU A 232 0.45 18.90 -10.52
CA LEU A 232 1.54 19.31 -9.62
C LEU A 232 2.92 18.79 -10.05
N GLY A 233 3.00 17.95 -11.09
CA GLY A 233 4.26 17.37 -11.58
C GLY A 233 4.95 16.43 -10.58
N LEU A 234 4.19 15.80 -9.67
CA LEU A 234 4.75 14.98 -8.60
C LEU A 234 5.19 13.59 -9.08
N VAL A 235 6.31 13.10 -8.57
CA VAL A 235 6.84 11.77 -8.86
C VAL A 235 6.61 10.81 -7.69
N GLU A 236 6.01 9.65 -7.94
CA GLU A 236 5.73 8.64 -6.90
C GLU A 236 7.02 8.06 -6.30
N ASN A 237 7.02 7.79 -5.00
CA ASN A 237 8.18 7.44 -4.17
C ASN A 237 9.28 8.50 -4.05
N VAL A 238 9.14 9.65 -4.71
CA VAL A 238 10.03 10.82 -4.54
C VAL A 238 9.28 11.92 -3.82
N ASP A 239 8.23 12.42 -4.45
CA ASP A 239 7.40 13.53 -3.96
C ASP A 239 6.13 13.06 -3.25
N TYR A 240 5.72 11.81 -3.44
CA TYR A 240 4.58 11.27 -2.72
C TYR A 240 4.58 9.75 -2.60
N VAL A 241 3.82 9.25 -1.64
CA VAL A 241 3.50 7.82 -1.49
C VAL A 241 1.99 7.63 -1.33
N ILE A 242 1.46 6.56 -1.90
CA ILE A 242 0.04 6.21 -1.78
C ILE A 242 -0.18 5.28 -0.60
N PHE A 243 -1.05 5.69 0.33
CA PHE A 243 -1.44 4.96 1.53
C PHE A 243 -2.97 4.82 1.59
N SER A 244 -3.54 4.00 0.71
CA SER A 244 -5.00 3.86 0.52
C SER A 244 -5.60 2.58 1.06
#